data_AF-A0A4P7NBE0-F1
#
_entry.id   AF-A0A4P7NBE0-F1
#
_cell.length_a   1.000
_cell.length_b   1.000
_cell.length_c   1.000
_cell.angle_alpha   90.00
_cell.angle_beta   90.00
_cell.angle_gamma   90.00
#
_symmetry.space_group_name_H-M   'P 1'
#
loop_
_entity.id
_entity.type
_entity.pdbx_description
1 polymer ?
#
loop_
_entity_poly.entity_id
_entity_poly.type
_entity_poly.pdbx_seq_one_letter_code
_entity_poly.pdbx_strand_id
1 'polypeptide(L)'
;IKQYCEYNIEQACIQIVSGVGIRKAAIQHGIPYTTLHGRIRGAQPISKAKKPSQRLSATQEAHLSTWVRTQTELGLPPTYKDLRQLANRVLLISGVTQPLGKHWINGFLARHPSLKVQRSLRIDSQRVNGAITEIIRNWWRRLNHPEIKPIKPENRWNMDEAGIL
;
A
#
# COMPACT_ATOMS: atom_id res chain seq x y z
N ILE A 1 8.22 11.75 -14.80
CA ILE A 1 6.94 11.82 -14.04
C ILE A 1 5.94 12.55 -14.92
N LYS A 2 4.67 12.13 -15.00
CA LYS A 2 3.66 12.89 -15.77
C LYS A 2 3.45 14.25 -15.10
N GLN A 3 3.61 15.34 -15.86
CA GLN A 3 3.56 16.71 -15.35
C GLN A 3 2.14 17.29 -15.27
N TYR A 4 1.14 16.51 -15.71
CA TYR A 4 -0.28 16.87 -15.72
C TYR A 4 -1.13 15.72 -15.19
N CYS A 5 -2.26 16.04 -14.57
CA CYS A 5 -3.24 15.08 -14.08
C CYS A 5 -4.57 15.20 -14.84
N GLU A 6 -5.53 14.36 -14.48
CA GLU A 6 -6.85 14.33 -15.12
C GLU A 6 -7.59 15.67 -14.97
N TYR A 7 -7.44 16.32 -13.81
CA TYR A 7 -8.01 17.65 -13.56
C TYR A 7 -7.50 18.70 -14.57
N ASN A 8 -6.20 18.72 -14.88
CA ASN A 8 -5.65 19.64 -15.90
C ASN A 8 -6.33 19.41 -17.25
N ILE A 9 -6.57 18.14 -17.62
CA ILE A 9 -7.22 17.78 -18.89
C ILE A 9 -8.67 18.25 -18.90
N GLU A 10 -9.41 18.06 -17.81
CA GLU A 10 -10.80 18.53 -17.69
C GLU A 10 -10.88 20.05 -17.80
N GLN A 11 -10.00 20.79 -17.11
CA GLN A 11 -9.94 22.25 -17.20
C GLN A 11 -9.57 22.73 -18.62
N ALA A 12 -8.63 22.06 -19.28
CA ALA A 12 -8.28 22.38 -20.66
C ALA A 12 -9.43 22.13 -21.64
N CYS A 13 -10.21 21.05 -21.44
CA CYS A 13 -11.42 20.79 -22.23
C CYS A 13 -12.48 21.89 -22.04
N ILE A 14 -12.70 22.34 -20.80
CA ILE A 14 -13.64 23.43 -20.50
C ILE A 14 -13.22 24.72 -21.23
N GLN A 15 -11.93 25.06 -21.22
CA GLN A 15 -11.43 26.23 -21.95
C GLN A 15 -11.62 26.12 -23.46
N ILE A 16 -11.51 24.92 -24.02
CA ILE A 16 -11.74 24.71 -25.45
C ILE A 16 -13.22 24.92 -25.78
N VAL A 17 -14.12 24.45 -24.92
CA VAL A 17 -15.56 24.71 -25.06
C VAL A 17 -15.87 26.21 -24.96
N SER A 18 -15.14 26.98 -24.15
CA SER A 18 -15.26 28.43 -24.07
C SER A 18 -14.57 29.20 -25.21
N GLY A 19 -14.06 28.52 -26.23
CA GLY A 19 -13.54 29.12 -27.46
C GLY A 19 -12.01 29.22 -27.55
N VAL A 20 -11.26 28.67 -26.59
CA VAL A 20 -9.79 28.63 -26.65
C VAL A 20 -9.33 27.56 -27.65
N GLY A 21 -8.41 27.92 -28.55
CA GLY A 21 -7.81 26.96 -29.48
C GLY A 21 -7.06 25.84 -28.76
N ILE A 22 -7.17 24.60 -29.27
CA ILE A 22 -6.63 23.38 -28.63
C ILE A 22 -5.13 23.50 -28.28
N ARG A 23 -4.31 24.04 -29.19
CA ARG A 23 -2.86 24.23 -28.94
C ARG A 23 -2.59 25.20 -27.79
N LYS A 24 -3.38 26.29 -27.69
CA LYS A 24 -3.23 27.29 -26.64
C LYS A 24 -3.61 26.70 -25.28
N ALA A 25 -4.72 25.97 -25.20
CA ALA A 25 -5.14 25.26 -23.99
C ALA A 25 -4.13 24.18 -23.58
N ALA A 26 -3.59 23.42 -24.54
CA ALA A 26 -2.57 22.40 -24.27
C ALA A 26 -1.31 23.00 -23.62
N ILE A 27 -0.79 24.11 -24.16
CA ILE A 27 0.39 24.80 -23.61
C ILE A 27 0.09 25.36 -22.21
N GLN A 28 -1.05 26.04 -22.04
CA GLN A 28 -1.43 26.67 -20.78
C GLN A 28 -1.54 25.67 -19.62
N HIS A 29 -2.01 24.45 -19.90
CA HIS A 29 -2.18 23.39 -18.90
C HIS A 29 -1.01 22.40 -18.85
N GLY A 30 0.05 22.59 -19.64
CA GLY A 30 1.20 21.68 -19.68
C GLY A 30 0.87 20.27 -20.19
N ILE A 31 -0.13 20.14 -21.07
CA ILE A 31 -0.62 18.87 -21.59
C ILE A 31 -0.08 18.66 -23.02
N PRO A 32 0.43 17.47 -23.37
CA PRO A 32 0.76 17.16 -24.76
C PRO A 32 -0.47 17.32 -25.67
N TYR A 33 -0.31 18.03 -26.78
CA TYR A 33 -1.40 18.29 -27.74
C TYR A 33 -2.15 17.02 -28.13
N THR A 34 -1.44 15.93 -28.40
CA THR A 34 -2.01 14.63 -28.78
C THR A 34 -2.94 14.05 -27.71
N THR A 35 -2.62 14.24 -26.43
CA THR A 35 -3.46 13.77 -25.32
C THR A 35 -4.75 14.57 -25.24
N LEU A 36 -4.67 15.90 -25.32
CA LEU A 36 -5.85 16.78 -25.26
C LEU A 36 -6.73 16.60 -26.50
N HIS A 37 -6.11 16.52 -27.68
CA HIS A 37 -6.81 16.24 -28.93
C HIS A 37 -7.51 14.87 -28.93
N GLY A 38 -6.85 13.82 -28.42
CA GLY A 38 -7.48 12.51 -28.23
C GLY A 38 -8.67 12.58 -27.27
N ARG A 39 -8.54 13.35 -26.18
CA ARG A 39 -9.61 13.55 -25.20
C ARG A 39 -10.86 14.17 -25.81
N ILE A 40 -10.69 15.21 -26.64
CA ILE A 40 -11.79 15.89 -27.34
C ILE A 40 -12.52 14.93 -28.29
N ARG A 41 -11.78 14.01 -28.91
CA ARG A 41 -12.33 12.95 -29.77
C ARG A 41 -12.96 11.78 -28.99
N GLY A 42 -13.12 11.91 -27.68
CA GLY A 42 -13.80 10.92 -26.84
C GLY A 42 -12.88 9.87 -26.20
N ALA A 43 -11.56 9.99 -26.32
CA ALA A 43 -10.65 9.08 -25.64
C ALA A 43 -10.84 9.15 -24.12
N GLN A 44 -11.06 8.00 -23.49
CA GLN A 44 -11.25 7.92 -22.05
C GLN A 44 -9.90 7.91 -21.31
N PRO A 45 -9.87 8.30 -20.02
CA PRO A 45 -8.70 8.07 -19.20
C PRO A 45 -8.37 6.57 -19.18
N ILE A 46 -7.08 6.24 -19.22
CA ILE A 46 -6.60 4.84 -19.22
C ILE A 46 -7.21 4.05 -18.06
N SER A 47 -7.38 4.68 -16.89
CA SER A 47 -8.00 4.04 -15.72
C SER A 47 -9.44 3.61 -15.98
N LYS A 48 -10.26 4.43 -16.64
CA LYS A 48 -11.63 4.09 -17.04
C LYS A 48 -11.64 3.06 -18.17
N ALA A 49 -10.83 3.27 -19.20
CA ALA A 49 -10.74 2.37 -20.35
C ALA A 49 -10.32 0.94 -19.98
N LYS A 50 -9.48 0.78 -18.94
CA LYS A 50 -9.03 -0.53 -18.45
C LYS A 50 -9.99 -1.22 -17.49
N LYS A 51 -11.01 -0.53 -16.95
CA LYS A 51 -11.97 -1.15 -16.00
C LYS A 51 -12.63 -2.42 -16.58
N PRO A 52 -13.15 -2.43 -17.82
CA PRO A 52 -13.80 -3.61 -18.39
C PRO A 52 -12.87 -4.80 -18.60
N SER A 53 -11.57 -4.54 -18.76
CA SER A 53 -10.55 -5.58 -18.95
C SER A 53 -10.04 -6.17 -17.61
N GLN A 54 -10.52 -5.66 -16.47
CA GLN A 54 -10.18 -6.24 -15.17
C GLN A 54 -10.91 -7.56 -14.98
N ARG A 55 -10.18 -8.54 -14.47
CA ARG A 55 -10.68 -9.91 -14.33
C ARG A 55 -11.50 -10.10 -13.06
N LEU A 56 -11.17 -9.32 -12.03
CA LEU A 56 -11.97 -9.22 -10.81
C LEU A 56 -12.95 -8.07 -10.98
N SER A 57 -14.17 -8.25 -10.50
CA SER A 57 -15.14 -7.17 -10.42
C SER A 57 -14.69 -6.11 -9.39
N ALA A 58 -15.24 -4.91 -9.50
CA ALA A 58 -14.99 -3.86 -8.50
C ALA A 58 -15.40 -4.28 -7.08
N THR A 59 -16.47 -5.07 -6.95
CA THR A 59 -16.93 -5.61 -5.66
C THR A 59 -15.97 -6.64 -5.08
N GLN A 60 -15.43 -7.53 -5.92
CA GLN A 60 -14.41 -8.50 -5.51
C GLN A 60 -13.12 -7.82 -5.07
N GLU A 61 -12.64 -6.82 -5.82
CA GLU A 61 -11.46 -6.05 -5.41
C GLU A 61 -11.71 -5.28 -4.09
N ALA A 62 -12.91 -4.72 -3.90
CA ALA A 62 -13.27 -4.07 -2.65
C ALA A 62 -13.22 -5.04 -1.45
N HIS A 63 -13.77 -6.26 -1.60
CA HIS A 63 -13.69 -7.28 -0.56
C HIS A 63 -12.26 -7.71 -0.25
N LEU A 64 -11.40 -7.86 -1.28
CA LEU A 64 -9.98 -8.14 -1.07
C LEU A 64 -9.29 -7.00 -0.32
N SER A 65 -9.61 -5.74 -0.65
CA SER A 65 -9.07 -4.58 0.07
C SER A 65 -9.49 -4.55 1.54
N THR A 66 -10.76 -4.86 1.83
CA THR A 66 -11.26 -4.97 3.20
C THR A 66 -10.55 -6.10 3.95
N TRP A 67 -10.40 -7.26 3.32
CA TRP A 67 -9.69 -8.38 3.91
C TRP A 67 -8.23 -8.04 4.27
N VAL A 68 -7.48 -7.38 3.37
CA VAL A 68 -6.10 -6.92 3.66
C VAL A 68 -6.08 -6.00 4.88
N ARG A 69 -7.03 -5.07 4.96
CA ARG A 69 -7.13 -4.13 6.07
C ARG A 69 -7.41 -4.86 7.39
N THR A 70 -8.38 -5.77 7.41
CA THR A 70 -8.71 -6.57 8.60
C THR A 70 -7.52 -7.40 9.07
N GLN A 71 -6.81 -8.06 8.16
CA GLN A 71 -5.60 -8.82 8.50
C GLN A 71 -4.50 -7.92 9.10
N THR A 72 -4.36 -6.70 8.59
CA THR A 72 -3.42 -5.71 9.14
C THR A 72 -3.83 -5.25 10.54
N GLU A 73 -5.12 -5.00 10.77
CA GLU A 73 -5.66 -4.63 12.10
C GLU A 73 -5.50 -5.77 13.13
N LEU A 74 -5.51 -7.02 12.68
CA LEU A 74 -5.22 -8.21 13.49
C LEU A 74 -3.71 -8.45 13.74
N GLY A 75 -2.83 -7.59 13.22
CA GLY A 75 -1.39 -7.76 13.36
C GLY A 75 -0.78 -8.84 12.46
N LEU A 76 -1.53 -9.32 11.46
CA LEU A 76 -1.13 -10.37 10.52
C LEU A 76 -1.18 -9.85 9.07
N PRO A 77 -0.43 -8.78 8.71
CA PRO A 77 -0.50 -8.19 7.39
C PRO A 77 -0.12 -9.23 6.31
N PRO A 78 -0.97 -9.43 5.28
CA PRO A 78 -0.76 -10.49 4.30
C PRO A 78 0.38 -10.13 3.35
N THR A 79 1.11 -11.14 2.87
CA THR A 79 2.12 -10.92 1.84
C THR A 79 1.50 -10.74 0.47
N TYR A 80 2.30 -10.25 -0.49
CA TYR A 80 1.92 -10.23 -1.91
C TYR A 80 1.53 -11.61 -2.44
N LYS A 81 2.20 -12.66 -1.98
CA LYS A 81 1.91 -14.03 -2.40
C LYS A 81 0.53 -14.45 -1.90
N ASP A 82 0.23 -14.19 -0.63
CA ASP A 82 -1.05 -14.56 0.00
C ASP A 82 -2.21 -13.84 -0.66
N LEU A 83 -2.07 -12.52 -0.87
CA LEU A 83 -3.08 -11.72 -1.55
C LEU A 83 -3.35 -12.22 -2.97
N ARG A 84 -2.31 -12.54 -3.74
CA ARG A 84 -2.48 -13.07 -5.11
C ARG A 84 -3.09 -14.46 -5.12
N GLN A 85 -2.74 -15.31 -4.15
CA GLN A 85 -3.36 -16.64 -4.00
C GLN A 85 -4.84 -16.52 -3.70
N LEU A 86 -5.22 -15.66 -2.75
CA LEU A 86 -6.63 -15.41 -2.43
C LEU A 86 -7.39 -14.85 -3.64
N ALA A 87 -6.82 -13.87 -4.33
CA ALA A 87 -7.41 -13.27 -5.52
C ALA A 87 -7.62 -14.30 -6.66
N ASN A 88 -6.65 -15.21 -6.86
CA ASN A 88 -6.81 -16.31 -7.82
C ASN A 88 -7.91 -17.30 -7.41
N ARG A 89 -8.07 -17.58 -6.11
CA ARG A 89 -9.18 -18.42 -5.61
C ARG A 89 -10.53 -17.76 -5.89
N VAL A 90 -10.65 -16.45 -5.67
CA VAL A 90 -11.87 -15.69 -5.99
C VAL A 90 -12.22 -15.79 -7.48
N LEU A 91 -11.23 -15.68 -8.38
CA LEU A 91 -11.44 -15.88 -9.82
C LEU A 91 -11.90 -17.29 -10.16
N LEU A 92 -11.27 -18.31 -9.57
CA LEU A 92 -11.61 -19.70 -9.83
C LEU A 92 -13.07 -19.98 -9.44
N ILE A 93 -13.51 -19.49 -8.28
CA ILE A 93 -14.91 -19.58 -7.82
C ILE A 93 -15.86 -18.85 -8.77
N SER A 94 -15.39 -17.78 -9.42
CA SER A 94 -16.17 -17.02 -10.42
C SER A 94 -16.19 -17.67 -11.82
N GLY A 95 -15.66 -18.89 -11.97
CA GLY A 95 -15.61 -19.61 -13.26
C GLY A 95 -14.45 -19.20 -14.16
N VAL A 96 -13.52 -18.38 -13.67
CA VAL A 96 -12.39 -17.87 -14.45
C VAL A 96 -11.13 -18.66 -14.11
N THR A 97 -10.64 -19.48 -15.05
CA THR A 97 -9.58 -20.47 -14.79
C THR A 97 -8.17 -19.93 -14.96
N GLN A 98 -7.94 -18.91 -15.80
CA GLN A 98 -6.58 -18.40 -16.00
C GLN A 98 -6.13 -17.63 -14.75
N PRO A 99 -4.87 -17.73 -14.30
CA PRO A 99 -4.40 -17.01 -13.11
C PRO A 99 -4.14 -15.53 -13.40
N LEU A 100 -4.18 -14.69 -12.36
CA LEU A 100 -3.78 -13.29 -12.42
C LEU A 100 -2.32 -13.15 -12.85
N GLY A 101 -2.03 -12.15 -13.69
CA GLY A 101 -0.67 -11.86 -14.15
C GLY A 101 0.26 -11.34 -13.04
N LYS A 102 1.58 -11.41 -13.28
CA LYS A 102 2.61 -11.00 -12.29
C LYS A 102 2.48 -9.56 -11.80
N HIS A 103 1.96 -8.66 -12.62
CA HIS A 103 1.83 -7.23 -12.32
C HIS A 103 0.47 -6.85 -11.75
N TRP A 104 -0.44 -7.80 -11.54
CA TRP A 104 -1.78 -7.50 -11.03
C TRP A 104 -1.75 -6.78 -9.68
N ILE A 105 -0.86 -7.20 -8.75
CA ILE A 105 -0.70 -6.58 -7.43
C ILE A 105 -0.39 -5.08 -7.55
N ASN A 106 0.54 -4.70 -8.43
CA ASN A 106 0.89 -3.28 -8.60
C ASN A 106 -0.33 -2.47 -9.07
N GLY A 107 -1.15 -3.06 -9.95
CA GLY A 107 -2.40 -2.46 -10.38
C GLY A 107 -3.42 -2.36 -9.24
N PHE A 108 -3.56 -3.43 -8.45
CA PHE A 108 -4.47 -3.48 -7.29
C PHE A 108 -4.12 -2.39 -6.28
N LEU A 109 -2.85 -2.28 -5.88
CA LEU A 109 -2.38 -1.23 -4.98
C LEU A 109 -2.56 0.18 -5.55
N ALA A 110 -2.35 0.36 -6.86
CA ALA A 110 -2.60 1.64 -7.51
C ALA A 110 -4.10 2.03 -7.51
N ARG A 111 -5.01 1.05 -7.47
CA ARG A 111 -6.47 1.26 -7.36
C ARG A 111 -6.93 1.44 -5.91
N HIS A 112 -6.18 0.93 -4.94
CA HIS A 112 -6.47 1.00 -3.51
C HIS A 112 -5.38 1.76 -2.75
N PRO A 113 -5.25 3.09 -2.94
CA PRO A 113 -4.14 3.89 -2.40
C PRO A 113 -4.11 3.99 -0.86
N SER A 114 -5.20 3.61 -0.18
CA SER A 114 -5.28 3.45 1.27
C SER A 114 -4.42 2.29 1.78
N LEU A 115 -4.19 1.27 0.95
CA LEU A 115 -3.30 0.16 1.28
C LEU A 115 -1.85 0.61 1.06
N LYS A 116 -1.04 0.47 2.11
CA LYS A 116 0.39 0.76 2.07
C LYS A 116 1.18 -0.52 2.21
N VAL A 117 2.30 -0.55 1.50
CA VAL A 117 3.24 -1.67 1.54
C VAL A 117 4.26 -1.35 2.59
N GLN A 118 4.39 -2.23 3.58
CA GLN A 118 5.42 -2.12 4.59
C GLN A 118 6.45 -3.24 4.38
N ARG A 119 7.72 -2.87 4.44
CA ARG A 119 8.80 -3.85 4.47
C ARG A 119 8.85 -4.46 5.86
N SER A 120 8.76 -5.79 5.96
CA SER A 120 9.03 -6.47 7.22
C SER A 120 10.49 -6.30 7.60
N LEU A 121 10.73 -5.86 8.84
CA LEU A 121 12.06 -5.87 9.42
C LEU A 121 12.32 -7.25 10.02
N ARG A 122 13.55 -7.75 9.85
CA ARG A 122 13.99 -8.93 10.58
C ARG A 122 14.13 -8.53 12.04
N ILE A 123 13.37 -9.17 12.91
CA ILE A 123 13.56 -9.06 14.35
C ILE A 123 14.48 -10.23 14.75
N ASP A 124 15.49 -9.93 15.56
CA ASP A 124 16.36 -10.96 16.12
C ASP A 124 15.51 -11.98 16.90
N SER A 125 15.75 -13.27 16.67
CA SER A 125 15.02 -14.34 17.35
C SER A 125 15.16 -14.25 18.87
N GLN A 126 16.29 -13.75 19.37
CA GLN A 126 16.48 -13.50 20.81
C GLN A 126 15.51 -12.44 21.32
N ARG A 127 15.23 -11.39 20.55
CA ARG A 127 14.25 -10.35 20.92
C ARG A 127 12.83 -10.89 20.90
N VAL A 128 12.48 -11.72 19.92
CA VAL A 128 11.16 -12.36 19.84
C VAL A 128 10.96 -13.32 21.02
N ASN A 129 11.94 -14.18 21.29
CA ASN A 129 11.87 -15.14 22.39
C ASN A 129 11.93 -14.45 23.75
N GLY A 130 12.73 -13.40 23.91
CA GLY A 130 12.81 -12.61 25.13
C GLY A 130 11.53 -11.84 25.47
N ALA A 131 10.66 -11.61 24.47
CA ALA A 131 9.37 -10.95 24.63
C ALA A 131 8.24 -11.91 25.11
N ILE A 132 8.57 -13.16 25.46
CA ILE A 132 7.60 -14.09 26.06
C ILE A 132 7.16 -13.56 27.43
N THR A 133 5.85 -13.62 27.69
CA THR A 133 5.22 -13.06 28.89
C THR A 133 5.88 -13.50 30.20
N GLU A 134 6.27 -14.78 30.31
CA GLU A 134 6.94 -15.30 31.50
C GLU A 134 8.31 -14.68 31.74
N ILE A 135 9.08 -14.46 30.66
CA ILE A 135 10.39 -13.83 30.71
C ILE A 135 10.25 -12.37 31.13
N ILE A 136 9.31 -11.63 30.51
CA ILE A 136 9.02 -10.24 30.86
C ILE A 136 8.56 -10.12 32.33
N ARG A 137 7.63 -10.96 32.78
CA ARG A 137 7.15 -10.96 34.18
C ARG A 137 8.27 -11.28 35.16
N ASN A 138 9.08 -12.29 34.87
CA ASN A 138 10.19 -12.69 35.72
C ASN A 138 11.25 -11.59 35.79
N TRP A 139 11.53 -10.91 34.68
CA TRP A 139 12.43 -9.76 34.65
C TRP A 139 11.94 -8.61 35.54
N TRP A 140 10.67 -8.21 35.41
CA TRP A 140 10.08 -7.18 36.27
C TRP A 140 10.07 -7.57 37.75
N ARG A 141 9.82 -8.85 38.07
CA ARG A 141 9.92 -9.35 39.45
C ARG A 141 11.33 -9.17 40.01
N ARG A 142 12.37 -9.50 39.23
CA ARG A 142 13.78 -9.31 39.61
C ARG A 142 14.11 -7.83 39.75
N LEU A 143 13.68 -6.98 38.82
CA LEU A 143 13.94 -5.54 38.88
C LEU A 143 13.30 -4.87 40.12
N ASN A 144 12.16 -5.40 40.57
CA ASN A 144 11.45 -4.94 41.77
C ASN A 144 11.99 -5.57 43.08
N HIS A 145 13.06 -6.35 43.04
CA HIS A 145 13.66 -6.93 44.24
C HIS A 145 14.07 -5.84 45.24
N PRO A 146 13.89 -6.03 46.56
CA PRO A 146 14.18 -5.01 47.57
C PRO A 146 15.60 -4.45 47.53
N GLU A 147 16.56 -5.25 47.08
CA GLU A 147 17.97 -4.85 46.96
C GLU A 147 18.28 -4.06 45.68
N ILE A 148 17.50 -4.27 44.61
CA ILE A 148 17.72 -3.64 43.29
C ILE A 148 16.86 -2.38 43.14
N LYS A 149 15.65 -2.41 43.69
CA LYS A 149 14.67 -1.32 43.63
C LYS A 149 15.21 0.04 44.11
N PRO A 150 16.08 0.13 45.15
CA PRO A 150 16.65 1.39 45.61
C PRO A 150 17.68 2.01 44.66
N ILE A 151 18.26 1.23 43.73
CA ILE A 151 19.18 1.76 42.72
C ILE A 151 18.40 2.72 41.83
N LYS A 152 18.80 3.99 41.77
CA LYS A 152 18.08 4.99 40.97
C LYS A 152 18.16 4.66 39.48
N PRO A 153 17.14 4.96 38.67
CA PRO A 153 17.14 4.67 37.23
C PRO A 153 18.37 5.20 36.49
N GLU A 154 18.92 6.34 36.90
CA GLU A 154 20.11 6.95 36.27
C GLU A 154 21.39 6.10 36.46
N ASN A 155 21.37 5.20 37.43
CA ASN A 155 22.47 4.28 37.74
C ASN A 155 22.20 2.85 37.23
N ARG A 156 21.12 2.64 36.46
CA ARG A 156 20.77 1.34 35.88
C ARG A 156 21.22 1.28 34.43
N TRP A 157 22.40 0.72 34.22
CA TRP A 157 22.99 0.56 32.89
C TRP A 157 22.71 -0.85 32.37
N ASN A 158 22.38 -0.97 31.07
CA ASN A 158 22.29 -2.26 30.41
C ASN A 158 23.70 -2.70 29.95
N MET A 159 23.96 -4.01 29.94
CA MET A 159 25.27 -4.60 29.61
C MET A 159 25.37 -5.03 28.13
N ASP A 160 24.57 -4.42 27.23
CA ASP A 160 24.47 -4.83 25.81
C ASP A 160 25.30 -3.97 24.83
N GLU A 161 25.99 -2.92 25.31
CA GLU A 161 26.94 -2.12 24.53
C GLU A 161 28.33 -2.10 25.18
N ALA A 162 28.91 -3.27 25.42
CA ALA A 162 30.36 -3.38 25.64
C ALA A 162 30.96 -4.11 24.44
N GLY A 163 31.28 -3.35 23.39
CA GLY A 163 32.18 -3.81 22.33
C GLY A 163 33.54 -4.11 22.96
N ILE A 164 33.82 -5.39 23.18
CA ILE A 164 35.17 -5.86 23.46
C ILE A 164 35.94 -5.70 22.14
N LEU A 165 36.95 -4.81 22.15
CA LEU A 165 37.96 -4.67 21.09
C LEU A 165 38.80 -5.93 20.96
#